data_AF-A0A9P1CBM1-F1
#
_entry.id   AF-A0A9P1CBM1-F1
#
_cell.length_a   1.000
_cell.length_b   1.000
_cell.length_c   1.000
_cell.angle_alpha   90.00
_cell.angle_beta   90.00
_cell.angle_gamma   90.00
#
_symmetry.space_group_name_H-M   'P 1'
#
loop_
_entity.id
_entity.type
_entity.pdbx_description
1 polymer ?
#
loop_
_entity_poly.entity_id
_entity_poly.type
_entity_poly.pdbx_seq_one_letter_code
_entity_poly.pdbx_strand_id
1 'polypeptide(L)'
;KLFGEKIGLKHWTRTDVRRAVSSLVSLQLATVLPHLDVSSLFGVERATGAALYCWVAPCAYYVGMAGLRRKCGSVHCGVARKWLEHGALLLRPHCRDSKRLRYKCMRQVDFGLSFFFLCRVDTRARISALEQLEIRARKPNANVPCNGHRKRQSCSSGGPPRRRPPKHCRKQLSVQGPFAHVKLPSAACAPAPSHAWPSDFASLYVFLLRLRLVKYGLFGPIDLYAPCHSRLLATWRGSKHAVVDWKVMESKWGTRCGPAALVPAIGLVQGKGRKAQATRRVNDALRSRALPPVSGLSCKVPSACLLPTVKQSVRSTIANCSLGWNDHERVWAMSCVRFVVASPSKFRDLFNAPKVSKELQSKRIDAAFSLGVLDGLRRVEKVWDVPVRLSSSDASRAVEGCVASCCSKLGLCVSDVAAATSCGVRVLISCPVYIQESRRQLATLVEYESYTADMRPCPDQAVVPDDKAKKYMWLLPVWLYQRLLLAFCFGG
;
A
#
# COMPACT_ATOMS: atom_id res chain seq x y z
N LYS A 1 -25.40 35.92 42.76
CA LYS A 1 -24.86 37.22 43.22
C LYS A 1 -24.50 37.04 44.69
N LEU A 2 -23.32 37.51 45.13
CA LEU A 2 -22.57 37.12 46.36
C LEU A 2 -21.69 35.87 46.10
N PHE A 3 -20.38 35.89 45.88
CA PHE A 3 -19.33 36.86 46.19
C PHE A 3 -18.51 37.18 44.93
N GLY A 4 -18.49 38.47 44.58
CA GLY A 4 -17.51 39.05 43.68
C GLY A 4 -16.28 39.47 44.47
N GLU A 5 -15.47 38.52 44.89
CA GLU A 5 -14.07 38.80 45.24
C GLU A 5 -13.20 38.24 44.13
N LYS A 6 -12.66 39.16 43.32
CA LYS A 6 -11.37 38.93 42.68
C LYS A 6 -10.46 38.46 43.81
N ILE A 7 -10.10 37.18 43.85
CA ILE A 7 -8.92 36.75 44.59
C ILE A 7 -7.78 37.52 43.92
N GLY A 8 -7.46 38.67 44.48
CA GLY A 8 -6.30 39.45 44.10
C GLY A 8 -5.16 38.46 44.10
N LEU A 9 -4.46 38.38 42.97
CA LEU A 9 -3.10 37.89 42.98
C LEU A 9 -2.38 38.76 44.01
N LYS A 10 -2.33 38.28 45.27
CA LYS A 10 -1.44 38.79 46.31
C LYS A 10 -0.12 39.04 45.60
N HIS A 11 0.45 40.23 45.72
CA HIS A 11 1.75 40.50 45.12
C HIS A 11 2.74 39.46 45.65
N TRP A 12 3.05 38.45 44.83
CA TRP A 12 4.03 37.43 45.18
C TRP A 12 5.35 38.17 45.33
N THR A 13 5.87 38.24 46.55
CA THR A 13 7.19 38.81 46.76
C THR A 13 8.24 37.93 46.07
N ARG A 14 9.43 38.47 45.77
CA ARG A 14 10.56 37.65 45.29
C ARG A 14 10.82 36.45 46.22
N THR A 15 10.59 36.62 47.52
CA THR A 15 10.72 35.56 48.54
C THR A 15 9.66 34.48 48.38
N ASP A 16 8.41 34.84 48.08
CA ASP A 16 7.33 33.87 47.85
C ASP A 16 7.56 33.07 46.56
N VAL A 17 8.01 33.74 45.50
CA VAL A 17 8.39 33.06 44.24
C VAL A 17 9.54 32.09 44.48
N ARG A 18 10.62 32.52 45.18
CA ARG A 18 11.74 31.62 45.51
C ARG A 18 11.28 30.43 46.34
N ARG A 19 10.45 30.64 47.37
CA ARG A 19 9.92 29.57 48.22
C ARG A 19 9.08 28.57 47.40
N ALA A 20 8.24 29.06 46.50
CA ALA A 20 7.42 28.21 45.64
C ALA A 20 8.26 27.41 44.62
N VAL A 21 9.28 28.05 44.02
CA VAL A 21 10.22 27.38 43.11
C VAL A 21 11.01 26.30 43.85
N SER A 22 11.55 26.61 45.03
CA SER A 22 12.25 25.62 45.86
C SER A 22 11.34 24.45 46.25
N SER A 23 10.08 24.73 46.62
CA SER A 23 9.09 23.69 46.92
C SER A 23 8.80 22.81 45.70
N LEU A 24 8.65 23.41 44.51
CA LEU A 24 8.43 22.67 43.26
C LEU A 24 9.63 21.81 42.87
N VAL A 25 10.86 22.32 43.03
CA VAL A 25 12.09 21.56 42.81
C VAL A 25 12.18 20.39 43.78
N SER A 26 11.93 20.61 45.07
CA SER A 26 11.90 19.53 46.08
C SER A 26 10.85 18.47 45.78
N LEU A 27 9.67 18.88 45.28
CA LEU A 27 8.62 17.96 44.82
C LEU A 27 9.09 17.11 43.63
N GLN A 28 9.81 17.68 42.65
CA GLN A 28 10.31 16.90 41.53
C GLN A 28 11.49 16.01 41.92
N LEU A 29 12.40 16.48 42.78
CA LEU A 29 13.49 15.66 43.32
C LEU A 29 12.96 14.43 44.07
N ALA A 30 11.84 14.54 44.78
CA ALA A 30 11.18 13.42 45.44
C ALA A 30 10.71 12.30 44.49
N THR A 31 10.58 12.58 43.18
CA THR A 31 10.22 11.57 42.18
C THR A 31 11.42 10.76 41.68
N VAL A 32 12.61 11.37 41.68
CA VAL A 32 13.84 10.78 41.12
C VAL A 32 14.78 10.25 42.19
N LEU A 33 14.75 10.82 43.40
CA LEU A 33 15.59 10.43 44.54
C LEU A 33 14.78 9.59 45.53
N PRO A 34 14.85 8.24 45.45
CA PRO A 34 14.03 7.36 46.28
C PRO A 34 14.37 7.41 47.78
N HIS A 35 15.52 7.98 48.14
CA HIS A 35 16.00 8.14 49.52
C HIS A 35 15.60 9.47 50.16
N LEU A 36 15.01 10.38 49.38
CA LEU A 36 14.62 11.69 49.88
C LEU A 36 13.46 11.56 50.89
N ASP A 37 13.64 12.10 52.09
CA ASP A 37 12.59 12.08 53.11
C ASP A 37 11.50 13.13 52.85
N VAL A 38 10.56 12.76 51.99
CA VAL A 38 9.39 13.57 51.65
C VAL A 38 8.55 13.91 52.89
N SER A 39 8.58 13.09 53.94
CA SER A 39 7.81 13.35 55.17
C SER A 39 8.39 14.50 55.97
N SER A 40 9.71 14.51 56.15
CA SER A 40 10.43 15.61 56.80
C SER A 40 10.35 16.90 55.98
N LEU A 41 10.52 16.83 54.66
CA LEU A 41 10.53 18.00 53.77
C LEU A 41 9.20 18.76 53.72
N PHE A 42 8.08 18.06 53.88
CA PHE A 42 6.74 18.64 53.76
C PHE A 42 5.94 18.61 55.08
N GLY A 43 6.53 18.13 56.17
CA GLY A 43 5.88 18.07 57.49
C GLY A 43 4.67 17.14 57.54
N VAL A 44 4.67 16.05 56.76
CA VAL A 44 3.54 15.11 56.67
C VAL A 44 4.00 13.73 57.09
N GLU A 45 3.36 13.11 58.08
CA GLU A 45 3.71 11.77 58.56
C GLU A 45 3.74 10.70 57.43
N ARG A 46 4.80 9.90 57.36
CA ARG A 46 4.99 8.87 56.30
C ARG A 46 3.83 7.87 56.20
N ALA A 47 3.21 7.51 57.33
CA ALA A 47 2.17 6.47 57.38
C ALA A 47 0.84 6.94 56.80
N THR A 48 0.49 8.21 57.02
CA THR A 48 -0.81 8.81 56.67
C THR A 48 -0.71 9.76 55.46
N GLY A 49 0.51 10.07 55.02
CA GLY A 49 0.78 10.95 53.88
C GLY A 49 0.63 10.30 52.50
N ALA A 50 0.26 11.13 51.53
CA ALA A 50 0.25 10.80 50.11
C ALA A 50 0.73 12.00 49.27
N ALA A 51 0.98 11.74 48.00
CA ALA A 51 1.31 12.76 47.03
C ALA A 51 0.37 12.67 45.81
N LEU A 52 -0.09 13.84 45.36
CA LEU A 52 -0.82 14.03 44.12
C LEU A 52 0.20 14.21 43.00
N TYR A 53 0.04 13.45 41.92
CA TYR A 53 0.85 13.62 40.72
C TYR A 53 -0.01 13.69 39.46
N CYS A 54 0.54 14.37 38.47
CA CYS A 54 0.06 14.42 37.11
C CYS A 54 1.04 13.66 36.23
N TRP A 55 0.56 12.64 35.52
CA TRP A 55 1.29 11.98 34.46
C TRP A 55 0.77 12.49 33.12
N VAL A 56 1.62 13.21 32.41
CA VAL A 56 1.26 13.97 31.22
C VAL A 56 2.08 13.47 30.04
N ALA A 57 1.44 13.27 28.91
CA ALA A 57 2.11 13.06 27.64
C ALA A 57 1.30 13.73 26.53
N PRO A 58 1.86 13.90 25.31
CA PRO A 58 1.18 14.62 24.23
C PRO A 58 -0.23 14.11 23.90
N CYS A 59 -0.50 12.82 24.10
CA CYS A 59 -1.78 12.17 23.80
C CYS A 59 -2.65 11.89 25.03
N ALA A 60 -2.14 12.12 26.25
CA ALA A 60 -2.77 11.61 27.46
C ALA A 60 -2.47 12.46 28.69
N TYR A 61 -3.50 12.71 29.48
CA TYR A 61 -3.41 13.35 30.78
C TYR A 61 -4.02 12.42 31.83
N TYR A 62 -3.22 12.03 32.81
CA TYR A 62 -3.61 11.21 33.94
C TYR A 62 -3.31 11.93 35.26
N VAL A 63 -4.24 11.91 36.18
CA VAL A 63 -4.08 12.40 37.56
C VAL A 63 -4.13 11.20 38.48
N GLY A 64 -3.19 11.12 39.41
CA GLY A 64 -3.10 9.99 40.32
C GLY A 64 -2.58 10.37 41.69
N MET A 65 -2.83 9.51 42.67
CA MET A 65 -2.19 9.59 43.98
C MET A 65 -1.18 8.44 44.24
N ALA A 66 -0.15 8.73 45.04
CA ALA A 66 0.83 7.78 45.53
C ALA A 66 1.00 7.93 47.05
N GLY A 67 0.92 6.85 47.82
CA GLY A 67 1.24 6.92 49.26
C GLY A 67 2.73 7.19 49.49
N LEU A 68 3.07 7.93 50.54
CA LEU A 68 4.48 8.17 50.89
C LEU A 68 5.17 6.88 51.36
N ARG A 69 4.44 6.04 52.12
CA ARG A 69 4.84 4.68 52.51
C ARG A 69 3.99 3.62 51.81
N ARG A 70 4.58 2.46 51.53
CA ARG A 70 3.85 1.26 51.09
C ARG A 70 3.66 0.26 52.21
N LYS A 71 2.60 -0.55 52.11
CA LYS A 71 2.30 -1.64 53.04
C LYS A 71 3.43 -2.69 53.15
N CYS A 72 4.32 -2.78 52.16
CA CYS A 72 5.38 -3.80 52.07
C CYS A 72 6.70 -3.43 52.79
N GLY A 73 6.73 -2.48 53.72
CA GLY A 73 7.91 -2.20 54.57
C GLY A 73 9.15 -1.60 53.90
N SER A 74 9.15 -1.38 52.59
CA SER A 74 10.28 -0.85 51.79
C SER A 74 10.76 0.52 52.28
N VAL A 75 12.09 0.70 52.38
CA VAL A 75 12.77 1.95 52.76
C VAL A 75 12.60 3.06 51.70
N HIS A 76 12.36 2.70 50.44
CA HIS A 76 12.21 3.66 49.33
C HIS A 76 10.89 4.44 49.33
N CYS A 77 10.96 5.72 48.96
CA CYS A 77 9.81 6.61 48.77
C CYS A 77 8.75 6.00 47.84
N GLY A 78 7.51 5.95 48.30
CA GLY A 78 6.39 5.36 47.56
C GLY A 78 6.05 6.07 46.24
N VAL A 79 6.44 7.35 46.10
CA VAL A 79 6.25 8.18 44.90
C VAL A 79 7.18 7.76 43.77
N ALA A 80 8.50 7.73 44.02
CA ALA A 80 9.49 7.29 43.02
C ALA A 80 9.19 5.88 42.52
N ARG A 81 8.80 4.98 43.44
CA ARG A 81 8.37 3.62 43.07
C ARG A 81 7.08 3.61 42.24
N LYS A 82 6.16 4.56 42.47
CA LYS A 82 4.93 4.67 41.67
C LYS A 82 5.23 5.08 40.23
N TRP A 83 6.20 5.97 40.03
CA TRP A 83 6.67 6.34 38.70
C TRP A 83 7.31 5.14 37.98
N LEU A 84 8.21 4.41 38.66
CA LEU A 84 8.82 3.19 38.11
C LEU A 84 7.78 2.10 37.77
N GLU A 85 6.75 1.93 38.59
CA GLU A 85 5.64 1.03 38.28
C GLU A 85 4.89 1.39 37.01
N HIS A 86 4.66 2.68 36.79
CA HIS A 86 4.03 3.12 35.55
C HIS A 86 4.92 2.82 34.35
N GLY A 87 6.22 3.07 34.44
CA GLY A 87 7.20 2.67 33.43
C GLY A 87 7.20 1.17 33.16
N ALA A 88 7.26 0.34 34.21
CA ALA A 88 7.23 -1.11 34.09
C ALA A 88 5.92 -1.64 33.46
N LEU A 89 4.77 -1.06 33.82
CA LEU A 89 3.47 -1.43 33.27
C LEU A 89 3.24 -0.93 31.83
N LEU A 90 3.99 0.07 31.38
CA LEU A 90 4.05 0.41 29.95
C LEU A 90 4.80 -0.65 29.16
N LEU A 91 5.96 -1.09 29.68
CA LEU A 91 6.84 -2.08 29.03
C LEU A 91 6.29 -3.51 29.07
N ARG A 92 5.41 -3.84 30.02
CA ARG A 92 4.83 -5.18 30.20
C ARG A 92 3.33 -5.22 29.84
N PRO A 93 2.94 -5.21 28.55
CA PRO A 93 1.53 -5.12 28.12
C PRO A 93 0.69 -6.35 28.47
N HIS A 94 1.33 -7.48 28.82
CA HIS A 94 0.66 -8.72 29.17
C HIS A 94 0.11 -8.74 30.60
N CYS A 95 0.63 -7.90 31.51
CA CYS A 95 0.19 -7.83 32.89
C CYS A 95 -1.28 -7.39 33.01
N ARG A 96 -2.00 -7.90 34.02
CA ARG A 96 -3.40 -7.51 34.27
C ARG A 96 -3.55 -6.00 34.44
N ASP A 97 -2.66 -5.38 35.20
CA ASP A 97 -2.72 -3.94 35.49
C ASP A 97 -2.35 -3.05 34.31
N SER A 98 -1.54 -3.53 33.36
CA SER A 98 -1.17 -2.75 32.17
C SER A 98 -2.31 -2.65 31.15
N LYS A 99 -3.42 -3.36 31.36
CA LYS A 99 -4.65 -3.28 30.55
C LYS A 99 -5.54 -2.09 30.93
N ARG A 100 -5.25 -1.39 32.04
CA ARG A 100 -5.99 -0.18 32.46
C ARG A 100 -5.86 0.95 31.44
N LEU A 101 -6.87 1.81 31.35
CA LEU A 101 -6.98 2.86 30.32
C LEU A 101 -5.74 3.76 30.26
N ARG A 102 -5.25 4.23 31.41
CA ARG A 102 -4.05 5.07 31.49
C ARG A 102 -2.85 4.51 30.74
N TYR A 103 -2.58 3.21 30.83
CA TYR A 103 -1.45 2.61 30.13
C TYR A 103 -1.72 2.43 28.63
N LYS A 104 -2.99 2.21 28.24
CA LYS A 104 -3.37 2.19 26.82
C LYS A 104 -3.22 3.57 26.17
N CYS A 105 -3.56 4.64 26.89
CA CYS A 105 -3.39 6.00 26.41
C CYS A 105 -1.91 6.39 26.37
N MET A 106 -1.14 6.08 27.41
CA MET A 106 0.27 6.44 27.54
C MET A 106 1.22 5.64 26.64
N ARG A 107 0.86 4.41 26.22
CA ARG A 107 1.67 3.61 25.26
C ARG A 107 1.70 4.15 23.83
N GLN A 108 0.93 5.20 23.52
CA GLN A 108 0.91 5.81 22.18
C GLN A 108 2.12 6.73 21.95
N VAL A 109 2.91 6.99 23.00
CA VAL A 109 4.06 7.88 23.00
C VAL A 109 5.21 7.21 23.75
N ASP A 110 6.44 7.52 23.36
CA ASP A 110 7.62 7.03 24.06
C ASP A 110 7.62 7.51 25.52
N PHE A 111 8.06 6.65 26.45
CA PHE A 111 8.03 6.96 27.88
C PHE A 111 8.84 8.22 28.22
N GLY A 112 9.94 8.47 27.50
CA GLY A 112 10.76 9.68 27.65
C GLY A 112 10.08 10.97 27.19
N LEU A 113 8.95 10.89 26.48
CA LEU A 113 8.11 12.03 26.10
C LEU A 113 6.94 12.24 27.08
N SER A 114 6.91 11.48 28.18
CA SER A 114 5.95 11.65 29.25
C SER A 114 6.61 12.30 30.47
N PHE A 115 5.88 13.16 31.14
CA PHE A 115 6.31 13.83 32.34
C PHE A 115 5.50 13.33 33.53
N PHE A 116 6.21 13.02 34.61
CA PHE A 116 5.61 12.67 35.88
C PHE A 116 5.84 13.82 36.85
N PHE A 117 4.81 14.64 37.06
CA PHE A 117 4.89 15.83 37.89
C PHE A 117 4.27 15.58 39.26
N LEU A 118 5.06 15.76 40.32
CA LEU A 118 4.52 15.79 41.66
C LEU A 118 3.94 17.18 41.94
N CYS A 119 2.65 17.25 42.23
CA CYS A 119 1.91 18.51 42.36
C CYS A 119 1.77 18.94 43.82
N ARG A 120 1.55 17.99 44.74
CA ARG A 120 1.35 18.29 46.15
C ARG A 120 1.59 17.06 47.02
N VAL A 121 2.09 17.28 48.22
CA VAL A 121 2.18 16.28 49.30
C VAL A 121 1.32 16.75 50.46
N ASP A 122 0.48 15.87 51.01
CA ASP A 122 -0.41 16.18 52.13
C ASP A 122 -0.92 14.86 52.74
N THR A 123 -1.81 14.94 53.74
CA THR A 123 -2.55 13.78 54.26
C THR A 123 -3.30 13.06 53.14
N ARG A 124 -3.41 11.73 53.25
CA ARG A 124 -4.06 10.89 52.24
C ARG A 124 -5.51 11.30 51.96
N ALA A 125 -6.25 11.68 53.00
CA ALA A 125 -7.63 12.14 52.86
C ALA A 125 -7.70 13.40 51.97
N ARG A 126 -6.83 14.38 52.24
CA ARG A 126 -6.77 15.62 51.47
C ARG A 126 -6.30 15.40 50.03
N ILE A 127 -5.27 14.57 49.82
CA ILE A 127 -4.81 14.23 48.46
C ILE A 127 -5.89 13.48 47.67
N SER A 128 -6.62 12.57 48.30
CA SER A 128 -7.74 11.87 47.65
C SER A 128 -8.86 12.83 47.24
N ALA A 129 -9.18 13.81 48.08
CA ALA A 129 -10.17 14.84 47.75
C ALA A 129 -9.69 15.72 46.57
N LEU A 130 -8.41 16.11 46.57
CA LEU A 130 -7.81 16.89 45.48
C LEU A 130 -7.72 16.12 44.17
N GLU A 131 -7.40 14.81 44.21
CA GLU A 131 -7.42 13.94 43.02
C GLU A 131 -8.83 13.91 42.41
N GLN A 132 -9.86 13.70 43.22
CA GLN A 132 -11.26 13.69 42.75
C GLN A 132 -11.68 15.05 42.17
N LEU A 133 -11.30 16.14 42.85
CA LEU A 133 -11.58 17.50 42.40
C LEU A 133 -10.93 17.76 41.03
N GLU A 134 -9.64 17.44 40.89
CA GLU A 134 -8.88 17.66 39.66
C GLU A 134 -9.39 16.80 38.50
N ILE A 135 -9.76 15.53 38.77
CA ILE A 135 -10.37 14.65 37.76
C ILE A 135 -11.73 15.21 37.31
N ARG A 136 -12.57 15.68 38.23
CA ARG A 136 -13.89 16.25 37.90
C ARG A 136 -13.76 17.57 37.14
N ALA A 137 -12.84 18.44 37.56
CA ALA A 137 -12.61 19.75 36.98
C ALA A 137 -12.01 19.66 35.58
N ARG A 138 -10.97 18.84 35.38
CA ARG A 138 -10.20 18.80 34.13
C ARG A 138 -10.50 17.62 33.21
N LYS A 139 -11.27 16.62 33.67
CA LYS A 139 -11.64 15.41 32.92
C LYS A 139 -10.48 14.76 32.16
N PRO A 140 -9.37 14.40 32.86
CA PRO A 140 -8.22 13.75 32.23
C PRO A 140 -8.64 12.50 31.43
N ASN A 141 -8.29 12.47 30.15
CA ASN A 141 -8.69 11.40 29.22
C ASN A 141 -8.13 10.01 29.59
N ALA A 142 -7.13 9.94 30.47
CA ALA A 142 -6.59 8.68 30.99
C ALA A 142 -7.19 8.24 32.34
N ASN A 143 -8.02 9.08 33.00
CA ASN A 143 -8.77 8.74 34.22
C ASN A 143 -10.20 8.31 33.93
N VAL A 144 -10.83 8.94 32.94
CA VAL A 144 -12.24 8.71 32.61
C VAL A 144 -12.35 7.66 31.51
N PRO A 145 -13.05 6.53 31.71
CA PRO A 145 -13.43 5.65 30.60
C PRO A 145 -14.11 6.46 29.52
N CYS A 146 -13.72 6.30 28.24
CA CYS A 146 -14.46 6.91 27.14
C CYS A 146 -15.95 6.52 27.27
N ASN A 147 -16.78 7.46 27.72
CA ASN A 147 -18.22 7.29 27.79
C ASN A 147 -18.74 7.24 26.35
N GLY A 148 -18.80 6.03 25.81
CA GLY A 148 -19.28 5.74 24.46
C GLY A 148 -20.08 4.44 24.35
N HIS A 149 -20.30 3.71 25.45
CA HIS A 149 -21.29 2.64 25.48
C HIS A 149 -22.04 2.68 26.82
N ARG A 150 -23.21 3.33 26.80
CA ARG A 150 -24.31 2.96 27.71
C ARG A 150 -24.41 1.43 27.66
N LYS A 151 -24.30 0.79 28.82
CA LYS A 151 -24.73 -0.60 29.00
C LYS A 151 -26.17 -0.70 28.48
N ARG A 152 -26.36 -1.25 27.28
CA ARG A 152 -27.66 -1.85 26.93
C ARG A 152 -27.67 -3.21 27.62
N GLN A 153 -28.57 -3.33 28.58
CA GLN A 153 -29.05 -4.61 29.07
C GLN A 153 -29.69 -5.41 27.93
N SER A 154 -29.51 -6.73 28.06
CA SER A 154 -30.30 -7.85 27.56
C SER A 154 -30.38 -8.18 26.05
N CYS A 155 -30.54 -9.50 25.85
CA CYS A 155 -31.10 -10.24 24.72
C CYS A 155 -30.12 -10.75 23.65
N SER A 156 -29.75 -12.03 23.81
CA SER A 156 -29.84 -13.15 22.84
C SER A 156 -29.40 -13.01 21.37
N SER A 157 -28.76 -14.11 20.94
CA SER A 157 -28.71 -14.75 19.61
C SER A 157 -28.01 -14.05 18.42
N GLY A 158 -26.89 -14.66 17.99
CA GLY A 158 -26.77 -15.16 16.62
C GLY A 158 -26.39 -14.20 15.47
N GLY A 159 -25.71 -13.08 15.72
CA GLY A 159 -25.22 -12.21 14.64
C GLY A 159 -23.78 -12.51 14.20
N PRO A 160 -23.42 -12.44 12.90
CA PRO A 160 -22.05 -12.64 12.43
C PRO A 160 -21.11 -11.54 12.98
N PRO A 161 -19.82 -11.83 13.16
CA PRO A 161 -18.89 -10.91 13.81
C PRO A 161 -18.81 -9.58 13.05
N ARG A 162 -19.24 -8.49 13.71
CA ARG A 162 -19.10 -7.12 13.19
C ARG A 162 -17.64 -6.85 12.82
N ARG A 163 -17.35 -6.71 11.52
CA ARG A 163 -16.06 -6.24 11.01
C ARG A 163 -15.80 -4.84 11.56
N ARG A 164 -14.76 -4.70 12.41
CA ARG A 164 -14.32 -3.39 12.90
C ARG A 164 -13.94 -2.51 11.69
N PRO A 165 -14.26 -1.21 11.69
CA PRO A 165 -13.80 -0.30 10.65
C PRO A 165 -12.26 -0.35 10.53
N PRO A 166 -11.73 -0.31 9.29
CA PRO A 166 -10.31 -0.24 9.03
C PRO A 166 -9.68 0.97 9.74
N LYS A 167 -8.40 0.87 10.12
CA LYS A 167 -7.72 1.84 11.01
C LYS A 167 -7.85 3.31 10.58
N HIS A 168 -7.95 3.57 9.28
CA HIS A 168 -8.10 4.93 8.72
C HIS A 168 -9.48 5.57 8.97
N CYS A 169 -10.51 4.77 9.23
CA CYS A 169 -11.87 5.23 9.57
C CYS A 169 -12.06 5.45 11.08
N ARG A 170 -11.05 5.14 11.90
CA ARG A 170 -11.15 5.31 13.35
C ARG A 170 -10.83 6.76 13.68
N LYS A 171 -11.81 7.50 14.19
CA LYS A 171 -11.58 8.83 14.77
C LYS A 171 -10.45 8.73 15.80
N GLN A 172 -9.34 9.43 15.56
CA GLN A 172 -8.33 9.64 16.60
C GLN A 172 -9.00 10.41 17.73
N LEU A 173 -8.74 9.97 18.98
CA LEU A 173 -9.18 10.69 20.17
C LEU A 173 -8.57 12.09 20.11
N SER A 174 -9.41 13.12 20.20
CA SER A 174 -8.93 14.49 20.28
C SER A 174 -8.03 14.64 21.52
N VAL A 175 -6.90 15.32 21.33
CA VAL A 175 -5.98 15.68 22.41
C VAL A 175 -6.70 16.67 23.31
N GLN A 176 -7.35 16.17 24.38
CA GLN A 176 -7.88 17.00 25.45
C GLN A 176 -6.90 16.93 26.62
N GLY A 177 -6.17 18.03 26.82
CA GLY A 177 -5.26 18.22 27.93
C GLY A 177 -5.03 19.72 28.19
N PRO A 178 -4.58 20.11 29.39
CA PRO A 178 -4.42 21.51 29.80
C PRO A 178 -3.39 22.30 28.98
N PHE A 179 -2.61 21.61 28.14
CA PHE A 179 -1.63 22.20 27.22
C PHE A 179 -2.15 22.30 25.77
N ALA A 180 -3.44 22.05 25.51
CA ALA A 180 -4.03 22.17 24.17
C ALA A 180 -3.89 23.58 23.56
N HIS A 181 -3.65 24.60 24.40
CA HIS A 181 -3.51 26.00 24.01
C HIS A 181 -2.05 26.50 24.00
N VAL A 182 -1.10 25.72 24.52
CA VAL A 182 0.30 26.11 24.54
C VAL A 182 0.94 25.71 23.22
N LYS A 183 0.94 26.64 22.25
CA LYS A 183 1.95 26.59 21.18
C LYS A 183 3.29 26.88 21.83
N LEU A 184 3.97 25.83 22.29
CA LEU A 184 5.37 25.93 22.67
C LEU A 184 6.11 26.59 21.50
N PRO A 185 6.86 27.68 21.72
CA PRO A 185 7.72 28.21 20.68
C PRO A 185 8.60 27.06 20.20
N SER A 186 8.63 26.86 18.89
CA SER A 186 9.42 25.82 18.25
C SER A 186 10.90 26.19 18.38
N ALA A 187 11.43 26.05 19.60
CA ALA A 187 12.84 25.97 19.85
C ALA A 187 13.27 24.61 19.28
N ALA A 188 13.93 24.68 18.13
CA ALA A 188 14.81 23.68 17.54
C ALA A 188 14.99 22.40 18.37
N CYS A 189 14.01 21.51 18.32
CA CYS A 189 14.10 20.18 18.89
C CYS A 189 13.21 19.27 18.04
N ALA A 190 13.77 18.12 17.69
CA ALA A 190 13.31 17.25 16.63
C ALA A 190 11.79 17.00 16.67
N PRO A 191 11.10 16.98 15.52
CA PRO A 191 9.74 16.48 15.47
C PRO A 191 9.76 15.08 16.07
N ALA A 192 8.91 14.84 17.07
CA ALA A 192 8.54 13.49 17.46
C ALA A 192 8.29 12.72 16.15
N PRO A 193 8.84 11.51 15.99
CA PRO A 193 8.76 10.80 14.72
C PRO A 193 7.30 10.55 14.42
N SER A 194 6.71 11.42 13.58
CA SER A 194 5.57 11.03 12.81
C SER A 194 6.03 9.78 12.07
N HIS A 195 5.36 8.65 12.28
CA HIS A 195 5.57 7.47 11.44
C HIS A 195 5.37 7.80 9.93
N ALA A 196 4.87 9.00 9.61
CA ALA A 196 5.01 9.64 8.32
C ALA A 196 6.46 10.13 8.11
N TRP A 197 7.21 9.34 7.35
CA TRP A 197 8.44 9.79 6.72
C TRP A 197 8.23 11.11 5.97
N PRO A 198 9.17 12.07 6.07
CA PRO A 198 9.06 13.32 5.35
C PRO A 198 8.90 13.11 3.86
N SER A 199 8.11 13.99 3.26
CA SER A 199 7.74 13.80 1.87
C SER A 199 8.85 14.30 0.95
N ASP A 200 9.40 15.49 1.17
CA ASP A 200 10.42 16.15 0.34
C ASP A 200 11.85 15.75 0.71
N PHE A 201 12.79 16.00 -0.21
CA PHE A 201 14.20 15.61 -0.03
C PHE A 201 14.86 16.31 1.16
N ALA A 202 14.71 17.63 1.30
CA ALA A 202 15.41 18.39 2.33
C ALA A 202 14.97 17.94 3.73
N SER A 203 13.67 17.81 3.96
CA SER A 203 13.12 17.33 5.21
C SER A 203 13.50 15.87 5.49
N LEU A 204 13.52 15.01 4.44
CA LEU A 204 13.95 13.62 4.58
C LEU A 204 15.44 13.50 4.94
N TYR A 205 16.28 14.33 4.34
CA TYR A 205 17.72 14.40 4.61
C TYR A 205 17.98 14.82 6.06
N VAL A 206 17.34 15.91 6.52
CA VAL A 206 17.44 16.38 7.91
C VAL A 206 16.90 15.36 8.90
N PHE A 207 15.79 14.70 8.56
CA PHE A 207 15.23 13.63 9.37
C PHE A 207 16.20 12.45 9.53
N LEU A 208 16.82 12.00 8.44
CA LEU A 208 17.82 10.93 8.50
C LEU A 208 19.08 11.36 9.26
N LEU A 209 19.53 12.62 9.14
CA LEU A 209 20.63 13.15 9.94
C LEU A 209 20.31 13.10 11.44
N ARG A 210 19.10 13.53 11.83
CA ARG A 210 18.64 13.45 13.22
C ARG A 210 18.56 12.01 13.71
N LEU A 211 18.03 11.10 12.90
CA LEU A 211 18.00 9.67 13.25
C LEU A 211 19.40 9.09 13.42
N ARG A 212 20.36 9.45 12.57
CA ARG A 212 21.75 8.99 12.67
C ARG A 212 22.40 9.49 13.95
N LEU A 213 22.20 10.76 14.30
CA LEU A 213 22.70 11.35 15.55
C LEU A 213 22.09 10.66 16.78
N VAL A 214 20.77 10.48 16.80
CA VAL A 214 20.07 9.84 17.93
C VAL A 214 20.48 8.38 18.08
N LYS A 215 20.62 7.64 16.97
CA LYS A 215 20.90 6.20 16.99
C LYS A 215 22.37 5.86 17.21
N TYR A 216 23.28 6.67 16.67
CA TYR A 216 24.72 6.33 16.60
C TYR A 216 25.63 7.41 17.19
N GLY A 217 25.12 8.57 17.60
CA GLY A 217 25.93 9.69 18.10
C GLY A 217 26.81 10.35 17.04
N LEU A 218 26.62 10.03 15.75
CA LEU A 218 27.45 10.52 14.66
C LEU A 218 26.90 11.81 14.07
N PHE A 219 27.75 12.84 14.01
CA PHE A 219 27.50 14.10 13.31
C PHE A 219 28.21 14.11 11.96
N GLY A 220 27.58 14.69 10.93
CA GLY A 220 28.17 14.84 9.60
C GLY A 220 27.23 14.46 8.45
N PRO A 221 27.61 14.81 7.21
CA PRO A 221 26.76 14.61 6.04
C PRO A 221 26.43 13.12 5.82
N ILE A 222 25.26 12.90 5.23
CA ILE A 222 24.83 11.56 4.83
C ILE A 222 25.26 11.34 3.38
N ASP A 223 25.91 10.21 3.15
CA ASP A 223 26.16 9.73 1.81
C ASP A 223 24.84 9.35 1.12
N LEU A 224 24.47 10.15 0.12
CA LEU A 224 23.27 9.95 -0.69
C LEU A 224 23.32 8.64 -1.48
N TYR A 225 24.52 8.21 -1.87
CA TYR A 225 24.74 7.01 -2.69
C TYR A 225 24.93 5.75 -1.86
N ALA A 226 24.79 5.80 -0.53
CA ALA A 226 24.82 4.58 0.28
C ALA A 226 23.58 3.71 -0.02
N PRO A 227 23.72 2.37 -0.19
CA PRO A 227 22.60 1.48 -0.49
C PRO A 227 21.44 1.56 0.52
N CYS A 228 21.77 1.73 1.80
CA CYS A 228 20.78 1.88 2.88
C CYS A 228 19.95 3.17 2.79
N HIS A 229 20.37 4.13 1.97
CA HIS A 229 19.69 5.41 1.73
C HIS A 229 19.00 5.47 0.36
N SER A 230 18.70 4.32 -0.25
CA SER A 230 18.00 4.21 -1.55
C SER A 230 16.74 5.07 -1.66
N ARG A 231 15.94 5.16 -0.58
CA ARG A 231 14.75 6.03 -0.52
C ARG A 231 15.10 7.52 -0.63
N LEU A 232 16.19 7.96 0.02
CA LEU A 232 16.66 9.34 -0.01
C LEU A 232 17.14 9.70 -1.42
N LEU A 233 17.90 8.81 -2.06
CA LEU A 233 18.35 8.96 -3.45
C LEU A 233 17.18 9.00 -4.44
N ALA A 234 16.19 8.12 -4.29
CA ALA A 234 14.97 8.14 -5.12
C ALA A 234 14.17 9.44 -4.93
N THR A 235 14.10 9.95 -3.70
CA THR A 235 13.43 11.23 -3.39
C THR A 235 14.18 12.41 -3.97
N TRP A 236 15.52 12.42 -3.88
CA TRP A 236 16.39 13.40 -4.55
C TRP A 236 16.13 13.42 -6.05
N ARG A 237 16.11 12.25 -6.70
CA ARG A 237 15.87 12.16 -8.15
C ARG A 237 14.52 12.71 -8.58
N GLY A 238 13.53 12.73 -7.68
CA GLY A 238 12.22 13.36 -7.89
C GLY A 238 12.19 14.88 -7.68
N SER A 239 13.28 15.51 -7.24
CA SER A 239 13.38 16.96 -7.02
C SER A 239 13.74 17.73 -8.30
N LYS A 240 13.34 19.01 -8.39
CA LYS A 240 13.72 19.88 -9.52
C LYS A 240 15.26 19.92 -9.67
N HIS A 241 15.76 19.89 -10.91
CA HIS A 241 17.20 19.92 -11.25
C HIS A 241 18.11 18.81 -10.69
N ALA A 242 17.58 17.81 -9.97
CA ALA A 242 18.41 16.74 -9.43
C ALA A 242 19.10 15.89 -10.51
N VAL A 243 20.43 15.80 -10.42
CA VAL A 243 21.29 14.93 -11.22
C VAL A 243 21.80 13.79 -10.32
N VAL A 244 21.90 12.60 -10.89
CA VAL A 244 22.42 11.40 -10.22
C VAL A 244 23.61 10.91 -11.04
N ASP A 245 24.74 10.72 -10.39
CA ASP A 245 25.90 10.06 -10.96
C ASP A 245 25.69 8.54 -10.86
N TRP A 246 25.36 7.93 -11.99
CA TRP A 246 25.11 6.49 -12.05
C TRP A 246 26.37 5.67 -11.80
N LYS A 247 27.56 6.14 -12.21
CA LYS A 247 28.81 5.39 -12.04
C LYS A 247 29.16 5.26 -10.55
N VAL A 248 29.03 6.36 -9.81
CA VAL A 248 29.27 6.35 -8.34
C VAL A 248 28.25 5.46 -7.62
N MET A 249 26.97 5.54 -8.02
CA MET A 249 25.93 4.68 -7.46
C MET A 249 26.24 3.20 -7.73
N GLU A 250 26.57 2.85 -8.96
CA GLU A 250 26.88 1.48 -9.41
C GLU A 250 28.05 0.88 -8.65
N SER A 251 29.14 1.65 -8.50
CA SER A 251 30.30 1.26 -7.71
C SER A 251 29.95 0.98 -6.25
N LYS A 252 29.20 1.88 -5.59
CA LYS A 252 28.83 1.72 -4.16
C LYS A 252 27.80 0.63 -3.90
N TRP A 253 26.92 0.36 -4.85
CA TRP A 253 25.85 -0.63 -4.71
C TRP A 253 26.25 -2.01 -5.22
N GLY A 254 27.43 -2.14 -5.83
CA GLY A 254 27.86 -3.39 -6.46
C GLY A 254 26.93 -3.83 -7.58
N THR A 255 26.35 -2.88 -8.33
CA THR A 255 25.45 -3.15 -9.45
C THR A 255 26.01 -2.56 -10.73
N ARG A 256 25.80 -3.23 -11.86
CA ARG A 256 26.15 -2.69 -13.20
C ARG A 256 24.97 -2.01 -13.89
N CYS A 257 23.84 -1.86 -13.19
CA CYS A 257 22.67 -1.13 -13.66
C CYS A 257 22.04 -0.29 -12.55
N GLY A 258 22.57 0.92 -12.33
CA GLY A 258 22.11 1.88 -11.33
C GLY A 258 20.64 2.27 -11.50
N PRO A 259 20.17 2.66 -12.71
CA PRO A 259 18.76 3.01 -12.92
C PRO A 259 17.79 1.89 -12.53
N ALA A 260 18.07 0.64 -12.93
CA ALA A 260 17.24 -0.52 -12.59
C ALA A 260 17.25 -0.79 -11.08
N ALA A 261 18.42 -0.71 -10.44
CA ALA A 261 18.56 -0.92 -8.99
C ALA A 261 17.79 0.13 -8.15
N LEU A 262 17.60 1.35 -8.68
CA LEU A 262 16.86 2.41 -7.98
C LEU A 262 15.33 2.24 -8.02
N VAL A 263 14.80 1.50 -8.99
CA VAL A 263 13.34 1.41 -9.24
C VAL A 263 12.53 0.98 -8.02
N PRO A 264 12.92 -0.05 -7.24
CA PRO A 264 12.18 -0.44 -6.04
C PRO A 264 12.00 0.72 -5.04
N ALA A 265 12.99 1.61 -4.94
CA ALA A 265 12.96 2.77 -4.04
C ALA A 265 12.05 3.90 -4.56
N ILE A 266 11.76 3.98 -5.87
CA ILE A 266 10.79 4.93 -6.43
C ILE A 266 9.39 4.69 -5.84
N GLY A 267 9.05 3.45 -5.53
CA GLY A 267 7.80 3.10 -4.85
C GLY A 267 7.64 3.76 -3.47
N LEU A 268 8.75 4.14 -2.83
CA LEU A 268 8.80 4.74 -1.50
C LEU A 268 8.74 6.28 -1.53
N VAL A 269 8.82 6.89 -2.71
CA VAL A 269 8.74 8.34 -2.91
C VAL A 269 7.32 8.82 -2.65
N GLN A 270 7.18 9.80 -1.77
CA GLN A 270 5.90 10.41 -1.42
C GLN A 270 5.54 11.51 -2.42
N GLY A 271 4.25 11.60 -2.77
CA GLY A 271 3.73 12.61 -3.71
C GLY A 271 3.74 12.15 -5.17
N LYS A 272 2.58 12.24 -5.83
CA LYS A 272 2.38 11.76 -7.22
C LYS A 272 3.32 12.44 -8.22
N GLY A 273 3.47 13.77 -8.16
CA GLY A 273 4.30 14.52 -9.10
C GLY A 273 5.79 14.18 -9.00
N ARG A 274 6.33 14.09 -7.78
CA ARG A 274 7.74 13.73 -7.55
C ARG A 274 8.03 12.28 -7.91
N LYS A 275 7.11 11.37 -7.62
CA LYS A 275 7.18 9.98 -8.09
C LYS A 275 7.20 9.92 -9.61
N ALA A 276 6.30 10.62 -10.30
CA ALA A 276 6.28 10.68 -11.77
C ALA A 276 7.57 11.26 -12.34
N GLN A 277 8.12 12.31 -11.74
CA GLN A 277 9.38 12.92 -12.16
C GLN A 277 10.58 11.97 -11.95
N ALA A 278 10.65 11.28 -10.81
CA ALA A 278 11.66 10.26 -10.55
C ALA A 278 11.56 9.11 -11.57
N THR A 279 10.35 8.60 -11.82
CA THR A 279 10.11 7.55 -12.82
C THR A 279 10.52 8.00 -14.22
N ARG A 280 10.12 9.21 -14.65
CA ARG A 280 10.48 9.76 -15.98
C ARG A 280 12.00 9.79 -16.14
N ARG A 281 12.71 10.32 -15.16
CA ARG A 281 14.16 10.46 -15.20
C ARG A 281 14.94 9.16 -15.08
N VAL A 282 14.35 8.14 -14.45
CA VAL A 282 14.89 6.78 -14.46
C VAL A 282 14.64 6.12 -15.81
N ASN A 283 13.44 6.29 -16.39
CA ASN A 283 13.16 5.85 -17.77
C ASN A 283 14.10 6.52 -18.78
N ASP A 284 14.46 7.80 -18.61
CA ASP A 284 15.44 8.47 -19.47
C ASP A 284 16.81 7.79 -19.42
N ALA A 285 17.27 7.42 -18.21
CA ALA A 285 18.55 6.72 -18.01
C ALA A 285 18.51 5.25 -18.47
N LEU A 286 17.34 4.59 -18.38
CA LEU A 286 17.13 3.26 -18.96
C LEU A 286 17.17 3.32 -20.48
N ARG A 287 16.49 4.31 -21.08
CA ARG A 287 16.47 4.50 -22.54
C ARG A 287 17.85 4.80 -23.12
N SER A 288 18.69 5.56 -22.42
CA SER A 288 20.09 5.76 -22.85
C SER A 288 20.92 4.48 -22.86
N ARG A 289 20.45 3.40 -22.23
CA ARG A 289 21.06 2.06 -22.24
C ARG A 289 20.26 1.06 -23.08
N ALA A 290 19.34 1.53 -23.91
CA ALA A 290 18.41 0.72 -24.69
C ALA A 290 17.51 -0.22 -23.86
N LEU A 291 17.28 0.07 -22.57
CA LEU A 291 16.49 -0.79 -21.68
C LEU A 291 15.00 -0.45 -21.69
N PRO A 292 14.12 -1.43 -21.44
CA PRO A 292 12.68 -1.19 -21.36
C PRO A 292 12.33 -0.30 -20.15
N PRO A 293 11.22 0.48 -20.26
CA PRO A 293 10.78 1.38 -19.21
C PRO A 293 10.18 0.64 -18.00
N VAL A 294 10.10 1.35 -16.87
CA VAL A 294 9.58 0.84 -15.58
C VAL A 294 8.13 0.34 -15.66
N SER A 295 7.32 0.79 -16.63
CA SER A 295 5.94 0.32 -16.80
C SER A 295 5.83 -1.17 -17.14
N GLY A 296 6.92 -1.76 -17.65
CA GLY A 296 6.93 -3.12 -18.16
C GLY A 296 6.21 -3.26 -19.50
N LEU A 297 6.25 -4.48 -20.03
CA LEU A 297 5.68 -4.92 -21.30
C LEU A 297 4.81 -6.14 -21.05
N SER A 298 3.66 -6.23 -21.73
CA SER A 298 2.79 -7.40 -21.67
C SER A 298 2.88 -8.18 -22.96
N CYS A 299 3.33 -9.44 -22.88
CA CYS A 299 3.32 -10.41 -23.96
C CYS A 299 2.08 -11.30 -23.77
N LYS A 300 1.05 -11.09 -24.62
CA LYS A 300 -0.16 -11.91 -24.61
C LYS A 300 0.09 -13.18 -25.43
N VAL A 301 -0.16 -14.34 -24.84
CA VAL A 301 0.01 -15.65 -25.47
C VAL A 301 -1.38 -16.30 -25.62
N PRO A 302 -1.79 -16.76 -26.82
CA PRO A 302 -3.17 -17.18 -27.08
C PRO A 302 -3.58 -18.48 -26.39
N SER A 303 -2.64 -19.30 -25.95
CA SER A 303 -2.91 -20.53 -25.20
C SER A 303 -1.84 -20.80 -24.16
N ALA A 304 -2.23 -21.40 -23.04
CA ALA A 304 -1.32 -21.79 -21.96
C ALA A 304 -0.25 -22.79 -22.43
N CYS A 305 -0.58 -23.66 -23.40
CA CYS A 305 0.37 -24.66 -23.89
C CYS A 305 1.55 -24.05 -24.68
N LEU A 306 1.40 -22.83 -25.22
CA LEU A 306 2.45 -22.12 -25.96
C LEU A 306 3.34 -21.26 -25.06
N LEU A 307 2.90 -21.00 -23.82
CA LEU A 307 3.57 -20.10 -22.89
C LEU A 307 5.03 -20.51 -22.57
N PRO A 308 5.35 -21.79 -22.30
CA PRO A 308 6.73 -22.19 -22.02
C PRO A 308 7.67 -21.89 -23.19
N THR A 309 7.22 -22.17 -24.41
CA THR A 309 7.97 -21.92 -25.65
C THR A 309 8.24 -20.43 -25.85
N VAL A 310 7.21 -19.59 -25.77
CA VAL A 310 7.35 -18.13 -25.92
C VAL A 310 8.28 -17.57 -24.85
N LYS A 311 8.11 -17.99 -23.59
CA LYS A 311 8.94 -17.54 -22.48
C LYS A 311 10.41 -17.96 -22.64
N GLN A 312 10.65 -19.19 -23.07
CA GLN A 312 11.99 -19.71 -23.30
C GLN A 312 12.68 -18.96 -24.45
N SER A 313 12.00 -18.77 -25.58
CA SER A 313 12.54 -18.02 -26.72
C SER A 313 12.89 -16.58 -26.34
N VAL A 314 11.99 -15.84 -25.69
CA VAL A 314 12.27 -14.47 -25.24
C VAL A 314 13.45 -14.44 -24.25
N ARG A 315 13.51 -15.38 -23.30
CA ARG A 315 14.60 -15.47 -22.33
C ARG A 315 15.95 -15.73 -23.00
N SER A 316 16.01 -16.71 -23.91
CA SER A 316 17.22 -17.03 -24.66
C SER A 316 17.68 -15.84 -25.52
N THR A 317 16.74 -15.11 -26.09
CA THR A 317 17.04 -13.92 -26.90
C THR A 317 17.60 -12.80 -26.03
N ILE A 318 17.01 -12.50 -24.87
CA ILE A 318 17.56 -11.50 -23.94
C ILE A 318 18.97 -11.88 -23.47
N ALA A 319 19.23 -13.17 -23.24
CA ALA A 319 20.55 -13.64 -22.83
C ALA A 319 21.63 -13.42 -23.91
N ASN A 320 21.26 -13.60 -25.19
CA ASN A 320 22.19 -13.62 -26.32
C ASN A 320 22.07 -12.40 -27.25
N CYS A 321 21.31 -11.36 -26.87
CA CYS A 321 21.04 -10.22 -27.73
C CYS A 321 22.30 -9.43 -28.10
N SER A 322 22.26 -8.76 -29.25
CA SER A 322 23.37 -7.99 -29.79
C SER A 322 23.64 -6.67 -29.04
N LEU A 323 22.77 -6.28 -28.10
CA LEU A 323 22.83 -4.98 -27.40
C LEU A 323 23.92 -4.89 -26.33
N GLY A 324 24.72 -5.94 -26.12
CA GLY A 324 25.85 -5.93 -25.18
C GLY A 324 25.45 -5.76 -23.71
N TRP A 325 24.19 -6.04 -23.37
CA TRP A 325 23.69 -5.90 -22.00
C TRP A 325 24.49 -6.77 -21.02
N ASN A 326 24.81 -6.19 -19.87
CA ASN A 326 25.37 -6.95 -18.75
C ASN A 326 24.29 -7.77 -18.02
N ASP A 327 24.70 -8.62 -17.06
CA ASP A 327 23.77 -9.52 -16.37
C ASP A 327 22.66 -8.80 -15.60
N HIS A 328 22.96 -7.65 -14.97
CA HIS A 328 21.93 -6.87 -14.26
C HIS A 328 20.92 -6.25 -15.23
N GLU A 329 21.38 -5.85 -16.42
CA GLU A 329 20.55 -5.28 -17.49
C GLU A 329 19.64 -6.35 -18.11
N ARG A 330 20.16 -7.56 -18.34
CA ARG A 330 19.38 -8.73 -18.78
C ARG A 330 18.31 -9.10 -17.76
N VAL A 331 18.67 -9.13 -16.46
CA VAL A 331 17.72 -9.37 -15.36
C VAL A 331 16.62 -8.30 -15.34
N TRP A 332 16.99 -7.03 -15.50
CA TRP A 332 16.03 -5.93 -15.59
C TRP A 332 15.07 -6.11 -16.77
N ALA A 333 15.60 -6.32 -17.97
CA ALA A 333 14.81 -6.49 -19.18
C ALA A 333 13.81 -7.65 -19.04
N MET A 334 14.25 -8.79 -18.50
CA MET A 334 13.38 -9.94 -18.25
C MET A 334 12.31 -9.64 -17.18
N SER A 335 12.66 -8.90 -16.11
CA SER A 335 11.70 -8.52 -15.06
C SER A 335 10.58 -7.59 -15.57
N CYS A 336 10.84 -6.87 -16.65
CA CYS A 336 9.88 -5.98 -17.28
C CYS A 336 8.87 -6.73 -18.16
N VAL A 337 9.14 -7.96 -18.58
CA VAL A 337 8.25 -8.74 -19.45
C VAL A 337 7.25 -9.54 -18.60
N ARG A 338 5.98 -9.24 -18.77
CA ARG A 338 4.86 -10.00 -18.20
C ARG A 338 4.23 -10.87 -19.27
N PHE A 339 4.29 -12.18 -19.08
CA PHE A 339 3.59 -13.12 -19.94
C PHE A 339 2.17 -13.32 -19.43
N VAL A 340 1.18 -13.10 -20.30
CA VAL A 340 -0.23 -13.19 -19.97
C VAL A 340 -0.87 -14.20 -20.91
N VAL A 341 -1.48 -15.25 -20.38
CA VAL A 341 -2.29 -16.16 -21.19
C VAL A 341 -3.60 -15.45 -21.51
N ALA A 342 -3.84 -15.22 -22.79
CA ALA A 342 -5.11 -14.72 -23.28
C ALA A 342 -6.15 -15.84 -23.28
N SER A 343 -7.43 -15.48 -23.25
CA SER A 343 -8.49 -16.45 -23.50
C SER A 343 -8.33 -16.99 -24.93
N PRO A 344 -8.44 -18.32 -25.13
CA PRO A 344 -8.42 -18.88 -26.47
C PRO A 344 -9.56 -18.27 -27.28
N SER A 345 -9.31 -18.02 -28.58
CA SER A 345 -10.35 -17.58 -29.50
C SER A 345 -11.47 -18.61 -29.48
N LYS A 346 -12.72 -18.15 -29.40
CA LYS A 346 -13.90 -19.00 -29.45
C LYS A 346 -14.64 -18.82 -30.76
N PHE A 347 -15.48 -19.79 -31.14
CA PHE A 347 -16.30 -19.67 -32.35
C PHE A 347 -17.23 -18.45 -32.31
N ARG A 348 -17.77 -18.09 -31.14
CA ARG A 348 -18.56 -16.86 -30.97
C ARG A 348 -17.79 -15.58 -31.35
N ASP A 349 -16.46 -15.60 -31.28
CA ASP A 349 -15.61 -14.45 -31.62
C ASP A 349 -15.46 -14.28 -33.15
N LEU A 350 -15.94 -15.25 -33.95
CA LEU A 350 -16.04 -15.17 -35.41
C LEU A 350 -17.23 -14.32 -35.89
N PHE A 351 -18.04 -13.81 -34.97
CA PHE A 351 -19.11 -12.84 -35.25
C PHE A 351 -18.55 -11.64 -36.04
N ASN A 352 -19.07 -11.46 -37.26
CA ASN A 352 -18.60 -10.45 -38.20
C ASN A 352 -19.70 -9.46 -38.63
N ALA A 353 -20.93 -9.59 -38.12
CA ALA A 353 -22.06 -8.75 -38.52
C ALA A 353 -21.78 -7.23 -38.51
N PRO A 354 -21.08 -6.64 -37.50
CA PRO A 354 -20.79 -5.21 -37.46
C PRO A 354 -19.74 -4.79 -38.49
N LYS A 355 -18.89 -5.73 -38.92
CA LYS A 355 -17.94 -5.50 -40.02
C LYS A 355 -18.70 -5.50 -41.35
N VAL A 356 -19.53 -6.52 -41.56
CA VAL A 356 -20.34 -6.68 -42.78
C VAL A 356 -21.33 -5.52 -42.96
N SER A 357 -21.91 -5.00 -41.88
CA SER A 357 -22.83 -3.85 -41.94
C SER A 357 -22.14 -2.55 -42.31
N LYS A 358 -20.87 -2.35 -41.91
CA LYS A 358 -20.06 -1.18 -42.30
C LYS A 358 -19.60 -1.24 -43.75
N GLU A 359 -19.47 -2.44 -44.30
CA GLU A 359 -19.10 -2.69 -45.70
C GLU A 359 -20.32 -2.64 -46.65
N LEU A 360 -21.50 -2.25 -46.14
CA LEU A 360 -22.73 -2.10 -46.92
C LEU A 360 -22.55 -1.06 -48.04
N GLN A 361 -22.58 -1.53 -49.29
CA GLN A 361 -22.57 -0.69 -50.48
C GLN A 361 -23.99 -0.63 -51.09
N SER A 362 -24.64 0.53 -51.03
CA SER A 362 -26.01 0.74 -51.52
C SER A 362 -26.20 0.42 -53.01
N LYS A 363 -25.13 0.50 -53.81
CA LYS A 363 -25.16 0.28 -55.26
C LYS A 363 -25.31 -1.18 -55.70
N ARG A 364 -25.23 -2.16 -54.79
CA ARG A 364 -25.23 -3.60 -55.12
C ARG A 364 -26.56 -4.31 -54.87
N ILE A 365 -27.63 -3.58 -54.56
CA ILE A 365 -28.85 -4.18 -54.02
C ILE A 365 -30.05 -3.78 -54.89
N ASP A 366 -30.53 -4.72 -55.71
CA ASP A 366 -31.75 -4.58 -56.50
C ASP A 366 -32.97 -4.25 -55.62
N ALA A 367 -33.77 -3.29 -56.07
CA ALA A 367 -34.97 -2.78 -55.38
C ALA A 367 -36.14 -3.77 -55.32
N ALA A 368 -36.07 -4.91 -56.04
CA ALA A 368 -37.16 -5.88 -56.19
C ALA A 368 -37.04 -7.10 -55.26
N PHE A 369 -36.63 -6.93 -54.00
CA PHE A 369 -36.54 -8.04 -53.05
C PHE A 369 -37.89 -8.35 -52.39
N SER A 370 -38.39 -9.56 -52.61
CA SER A 370 -39.51 -10.12 -51.83
C SER A 370 -38.97 -10.98 -50.68
N LEU A 371 -39.45 -10.72 -49.46
CA LEU A 371 -39.13 -11.45 -48.23
C LEU A 371 -39.52 -12.94 -48.26
N GLY A 372 -40.24 -13.39 -49.30
CA GLY A 372 -40.73 -14.77 -49.42
C GLY A 372 -39.65 -15.83 -49.63
N VAL A 373 -38.40 -15.45 -49.97
CA VAL A 373 -37.30 -16.39 -50.21
C VAL A 373 -36.10 -16.04 -49.32
N LEU A 374 -36.09 -16.55 -48.09
CA LEU A 374 -34.97 -16.49 -47.15
C LEU A 374 -34.00 -17.66 -47.36
N ASP A 375 -33.64 -17.91 -48.62
CA ASP A 375 -32.75 -19.02 -48.94
C ASP A 375 -31.33 -18.77 -48.38
N GLY A 376 -30.73 -19.82 -47.82
CA GLY A 376 -29.42 -19.76 -47.16
C GLY A 376 -29.40 -19.22 -45.72
N LEU A 377 -30.54 -18.83 -45.14
CA LEU A 377 -30.64 -18.49 -43.71
C LEU A 377 -30.59 -19.77 -42.86
N ARG A 378 -29.53 -19.95 -42.05
CA ARG A 378 -29.39 -21.12 -41.17
C ARG A 378 -29.15 -20.71 -39.71
N ARG A 379 -29.98 -21.19 -38.80
CA ARG A 379 -29.68 -21.14 -37.36
C ARG A 379 -28.84 -22.33 -36.94
N VAL A 380 -27.75 -22.07 -36.21
CA VAL A 380 -26.91 -23.13 -35.64
C VAL A 380 -27.22 -23.25 -34.15
N GLU A 381 -28.00 -24.28 -33.79
CA GLU A 381 -28.49 -24.55 -32.43
C GLU A 381 -27.48 -25.28 -31.54
N LYS A 382 -26.24 -24.79 -31.55
CA LYS A 382 -25.14 -25.31 -30.74
C LYS A 382 -24.52 -24.19 -29.92
N VAL A 383 -23.82 -24.51 -28.85
CA VAL A 383 -23.21 -23.48 -28.00
C VAL A 383 -21.93 -22.98 -28.67
N TRP A 384 -21.93 -21.71 -29.11
CA TRP A 384 -20.77 -21.10 -29.79
C TRP A 384 -19.62 -20.69 -28.83
N ASP A 385 -19.78 -20.93 -27.54
CA ASP A 385 -18.74 -20.70 -26.51
C ASP A 385 -17.66 -21.79 -26.48
N VAL A 386 -17.38 -22.41 -27.63
CA VAL A 386 -16.37 -23.46 -27.79
C VAL A 386 -15.06 -22.86 -28.30
N PRO A 387 -13.89 -23.22 -27.73
CA PRO A 387 -12.58 -22.78 -28.23
C PRO A 387 -12.28 -23.28 -29.64
N VAL A 388 -11.72 -22.40 -30.46
CA VAL A 388 -11.10 -22.74 -31.75
C VAL A 388 -9.76 -23.43 -31.45
N ARG A 389 -9.62 -24.69 -31.88
CA ARG A 389 -8.36 -25.44 -31.73
C ARG A 389 -7.34 -24.91 -32.74
N LEU A 390 -6.11 -24.71 -32.29
CA LEU A 390 -5.01 -24.25 -33.15
C LEU A 390 -4.44 -25.44 -33.92
N SER A 391 -4.30 -25.33 -35.24
CA SER A 391 -3.49 -26.29 -36.00
C SER A 391 -2.00 -26.13 -35.62
N SER A 392 -1.16 -27.11 -36.01
CA SER A 392 0.29 -26.98 -35.82
C SER A 392 0.88 -25.75 -36.52
N SER A 393 0.35 -25.42 -37.71
CA SER A 393 0.74 -24.22 -38.45
C SER A 393 0.31 -22.93 -37.74
N ASP A 394 -0.90 -22.90 -37.18
CA ASP A 394 -1.41 -21.74 -36.43
C ASP A 394 -0.64 -21.55 -35.12
N ALA A 395 -0.30 -22.64 -34.44
CA ALA A 395 0.51 -22.61 -33.22
C ALA A 395 1.90 -22.03 -33.48
N SER A 396 2.54 -22.42 -34.59
CA SER A 396 3.85 -21.89 -35.00
C SER A 396 3.76 -20.38 -35.31
N ARG A 397 2.81 -19.97 -36.15
CA ARG A 397 2.56 -18.54 -36.45
C ARG A 397 2.22 -17.72 -35.20
N ALA A 398 1.46 -18.30 -34.27
CA ALA A 398 1.14 -17.64 -33.00
C ALA A 398 2.39 -17.44 -32.14
N VAL A 399 3.29 -18.43 -32.04
CA VAL A 399 4.56 -18.31 -31.32
C VAL A 399 5.43 -17.23 -31.97
N GLU A 400 5.60 -17.28 -33.30
CA GLU A 400 6.36 -16.27 -34.06
C GLU A 400 5.82 -14.86 -33.80
N GLY A 401 4.51 -14.65 -33.95
CA GLY A 401 3.88 -13.35 -33.74
C GLY A 401 4.03 -12.84 -32.29
N CYS A 402 3.88 -13.72 -31.30
CA CYS A 402 4.05 -13.36 -29.89
C CYS A 402 5.50 -12.96 -29.57
N VAL A 403 6.46 -13.79 -29.99
CA VAL A 403 7.89 -13.55 -29.77
C VAL A 403 8.33 -12.30 -30.50
N ALA A 404 7.98 -12.14 -31.78
CA ALA A 404 8.31 -10.97 -32.57
C ALA A 404 7.75 -9.69 -31.94
N SER A 405 6.46 -9.67 -31.61
CA SER A 405 5.85 -8.49 -30.96
C SER A 405 6.52 -8.14 -29.64
N CYS A 406 6.89 -9.15 -28.83
CA CYS A 406 7.55 -8.93 -27.55
C CYS A 406 8.98 -8.40 -27.72
N CYS A 407 9.79 -9.05 -28.56
CA CYS A 407 11.18 -8.68 -28.81
C CYS A 407 11.31 -7.31 -29.49
N SER A 408 10.43 -6.99 -30.44
CA SER A 408 10.41 -5.65 -31.05
C SER A 408 10.04 -4.56 -30.03
N LYS A 409 9.09 -4.83 -29.13
CA LYS A 409 8.75 -3.89 -28.03
C LYS A 409 9.87 -3.72 -27.01
N LEU A 410 10.75 -4.70 -26.87
CA LEU A 410 11.97 -4.59 -26.07
C LEU A 410 13.06 -3.74 -26.75
N GLY A 411 12.88 -3.37 -28.02
CA GLY A 411 13.86 -2.62 -28.80
C GLY A 411 15.00 -3.48 -29.34
N LEU A 412 14.79 -4.80 -29.44
CA LEU A 412 15.78 -5.70 -30.04
C LEU A 412 15.85 -5.49 -31.56
N CYS A 413 17.03 -5.73 -32.14
CA CYS A 413 17.25 -5.57 -33.56
C CYS A 413 16.50 -6.65 -34.38
N VAL A 414 16.31 -6.40 -35.68
CA VAL A 414 15.55 -7.30 -36.57
C VAL A 414 16.17 -8.70 -36.63
N SER A 415 17.50 -8.80 -36.61
CA SER A 415 18.21 -10.09 -36.61
C SER A 415 17.97 -10.89 -35.33
N ASP A 416 18.01 -10.23 -34.15
CA ASP A 416 17.70 -10.88 -32.87
C ASP A 416 16.24 -11.34 -32.82
N VAL A 417 15.32 -10.54 -33.36
CA VAL A 417 13.90 -10.89 -33.47
C VAL A 417 13.71 -12.13 -34.36
N ALA A 418 14.36 -12.17 -35.52
CA ALA A 418 14.28 -13.32 -36.44
C ALA A 418 14.89 -14.60 -35.82
N ALA A 419 16.02 -14.47 -35.11
CA ALA A 419 16.62 -15.59 -34.39
C ALA A 419 15.69 -16.09 -33.26
N ALA A 420 15.03 -15.18 -32.55
CA ALA A 420 14.08 -15.48 -31.49
C ALA A 420 12.87 -16.27 -32.01
N THR A 421 12.25 -15.81 -33.10
CA THR A 421 11.08 -16.48 -33.69
C THR A 421 11.44 -17.87 -34.20
N SER A 422 12.55 -18.01 -34.93
CA SER A 422 13.06 -19.31 -35.40
C SER A 422 13.33 -20.28 -34.23
N CYS A 423 13.98 -19.79 -33.16
CA CYS A 423 14.20 -20.57 -31.94
C CYS A 423 12.86 -21.00 -31.30
N GLY A 424 11.88 -20.10 -31.24
CA GLY A 424 10.55 -20.37 -30.70
C GLY A 424 9.84 -21.52 -31.43
N VAL A 425 9.82 -21.49 -32.77
CA VAL A 425 9.21 -22.55 -33.57
C VAL A 425 9.93 -23.89 -33.37
N ARG A 426 11.27 -23.89 -33.36
CA ARG A 426 12.05 -25.11 -33.09
C ARG A 426 11.76 -25.69 -31.71
N VAL A 427 11.70 -24.85 -30.67
CA VAL A 427 11.43 -25.28 -29.29
C VAL A 427 10.00 -25.79 -29.13
N LEU A 428 9.04 -25.26 -29.90
CA LEU A 428 7.64 -25.67 -29.84
C LEU A 428 7.48 -27.17 -30.07
N ILE A 429 8.15 -27.71 -31.08
CA ILE A 429 8.05 -29.12 -31.50
C ILE A 429 8.52 -30.06 -30.39
N SER A 430 9.52 -29.63 -29.61
CA SER A 430 10.05 -30.37 -28.46
C SER A 430 9.37 -30.07 -27.12
N CYS A 431 8.39 -29.16 -27.07
CA CYS A 431 7.80 -28.70 -25.82
C CYS A 431 6.84 -29.74 -25.23
N PRO A 432 7.10 -30.31 -24.04
CA PRO A 432 6.25 -31.38 -23.48
C PRO A 432 4.80 -30.95 -23.27
N VAL A 433 4.59 -29.70 -22.84
CA VAL A 433 3.23 -29.15 -22.60
C VAL A 433 2.44 -29.03 -23.90
N TYR A 434 3.09 -28.58 -24.98
CA TYR A 434 2.46 -28.52 -26.30
C TYR A 434 2.18 -29.91 -26.85
N ILE A 435 3.13 -30.84 -26.75
CA ILE A 435 2.96 -32.23 -27.20
C ILE A 435 1.79 -32.90 -26.46
N GLN A 436 1.69 -32.72 -25.14
CA GLN A 436 0.60 -33.28 -24.34
C GLN A 436 -0.76 -32.73 -24.78
N GLU A 437 -0.86 -31.42 -24.97
CA GLU A 437 -2.11 -30.79 -25.44
C GLU A 437 -2.45 -31.22 -26.87
N SER A 438 -1.47 -31.33 -27.76
CA SER A 438 -1.66 -31.83 -29.12
C SER A 438 -2.20 -33.27 -29.13
N ARG A 439 -1.67 -34.15 -28.28
CA ARG A 439 -2.16 -35.54 -28.13
C ARG A 439 -3.61 -35.56 -27.64
N ARG A 440 -3.95 -34.71 -26.66
CA ARG A 440 -5.32 -34.58 -26.15
C ARG A 440 -6.29 -34.09 -27.23
N GLN A 441 -5.86 -33.14 -28.05
CA GLN A 441 -6.67 -32.63 -29.15
C GLN A 441 -6.87 -33.67 -30.25
N LEU A 442 -5.85 -34.47 -30.58
CA LEU A 442 -5.97 -35.59 -31.52
C LEU A 442 -6.93 -36.67 -31.01
N ALA A 443 -6.85 -37.04 -29.73
CA ALA A 443 -7.72 -38.06 -29.13
C ALA A 443 -9.21 -37.70 -29.18
N THR A 444 -9.54 -36.40 -29.23
CA THR A 444 -10.92 -35.89 -29.27
C THR A 444 -11.23 -35.19 -30.60
N LEU A 445 -10.48 -35.49 -31.66
CA LEU A 445 -10.59 -34.77 -32.93
C LEU A 445 -11.94 -35.05 -33.60
N VAL A 446 -12.34 -36.32 -33.70
CA VAL A 446 -13.59 -36.75 -34.35
C VAL A 446 -14.81 -36.11 -33.70
N GLU A 447 -14.89 -36.14 -32.36
CA GLU A 447 -15.98 -35.52 -31.60
C GLU A 447 -16.02 -34.01 -31.81
N TYR A 448 -14.85 -33.35 -31.81
CA TYR A 448 -14.75 -31.92 -32.02
C TYR A 448 -15.15 -31.50 -33.43
N GLU A 449 -14.72 -32.21 -34.45
CA GLU A 449 -15.06 -31.93 -35.85
C GLU A 449 -16.54 -32.18 -36.10
N SER A 450 -17.10 -33.28 -35.58
CA SER A 450 -18.54 -33.56 -35.63
C SER A 450 -19.35 -32.45 -34.96
N TYR A 451 -18.91 -31.97 -33.79
CA TYR A 451 -19.60 -30.89 -33.08
C TYR A 451 -19.48 -29.54 -33.82
N THR A 452 -18.33 -29.22 -34.41
CA THR A 452 -18.04 -27.89 -34.99
C THR A 452 -18.25 -27.79 -36.51
N ALA A 453 -18.66 -28.86 -37.19
CA ALA A 453 -18.80 -28.92 -38.65
C ALA A 453 -19.67 -27.79 -39.25
N ASP A 454 -20.76 -27.41 -38.56
CA ASP A 454 -21.72 -26.39 -38.95
C ASP A 454 -21.43 -24.99 -38.39
N MET A 455 -20.38 -24.85 -37.56
CA MET A 455 -19.98 -23.57 -36.93
C MET A 455 -18.97 -22.77 -37.73
N ARG A 456 -18.37 -23.36 -38.78
CA ARG A 456 -17.37 -22.67 -39.62
C ARG A 456 -18.10 -21.83 -40.67
N PRO A 457 -18.05 -20.48 -40.60
CA PRO A 457 -18.69 -19.65 -41.60
C PRO A 457 -17.91 -19.70 -42.92
N CYS A 458 -18.62 -19.71 -44.03
CA CYS A 458 -18.02 -19.44 -45.33
C CYS A 458 -17.58 -17.95 -45.42
N PRO A 459 -16.59 -17.59 -46.26
CA PRO A 459 -16.16 -16.21 -46.43
C PRO A 459 -17.29 -15.23 -46.77
N ASP A 460 -18.30 -15.69 -47.52
CA ASP A 460 -19.47 -14.90 -47.93
C ASP A 460 -20.65 -14.97 -46.94
N GLN A 461 -20.41 -15.38 -45.69
CA GLN A 461 -21.44 -15.45 -44.65
C GLN A 461 -21.26 -14.40 -43.54
N ALA A 462 -22.37 -13.77 -43.18
CA ALA A 462 -22.55 -13.03 -41.95
C ALA A 462 -22.91 -14.00 -40.82
N VAL A 463 -22.14 -13.94 -39.73
CA VAL A 463 -22.41 -14.60 -38.45
C VAL A 463 -23.08 -13.57 -37.56
N VAL A 464 -24.31 -13.84 -37.12
CA VAL A 464 -25.13 -12.91 -36.34
C VAL A 464 -25.64 -13.61 -35.07
N PRO A 465 -25.52 -13.02 -33.87
CA PRO A 465 -26.05 -13.61 -32.65
C PRO A 465 -27.56 -13.62 -32.67
N ASP A 466 -28.16 -14.72 -32.21
CA ASP A 466 -29.59 -14.77 -31.97
C ASP A 466 -29.94 -13.86 -30.79
N ASP A 467 -30.86 -12.91 -31.01
CA ASP A 467 -31.23 -11.90 -30.01
C ASP A 467 -31.94 -12.51 -28.80
N LYS A 468 -32.77 -13.55 -29.03
CA LYS A 468 -33.50 -14.25 -27.97
C LYS A 468 -32.65 -15.30 -27.27
N ALA A 469 -31.68 -15.88 -27.96
CA ALA A 469 -30.82 -16.95 -27.45
C ALA A 469 -29.35 -16.75 -27.86
N LYS A 470 -28.66 -15.78 -27.23
CA LYS A 470 -27.26 -15.36 -27.53
C LYS A 470 -26.18 -16.46 -27.51
N LYS A 471 -26.53 -17.69 -27.11
CA LYS A 471 -25.67 -18.89 -27.22
C LYS A 471 -25.65 -19.49 -28.63
N TYR A 472 -26.66 -19.20 -29.45
CA TYR A 472 -26.84 -19.63 -30.83
C TYR A 472 -26.51 -18.48 -31.79
N MET A 473 -26.12 -18.84 -33.01
CA MET A 473 -25.81 -17.88 -34.07
C MET A 473 -26.60 -18.23 -35.32
N TRP A 474 -26.93 -17.20 -36.08
CA TRP A 474 -27.42 -17.27 -37.43
C TRP A 474 -26.26 -17.12 -38.41
N LEU A 475 -26.26 -17.98 -39.43
CA LEU A 475 -25.41 -17.89 -40.59
C LEU A 475 -26.28 -17.47 -41.77
N LEU A 476 -25.94 -16.33 -42.38
CA LEU A 476 -26.63 -15.77 -43.53
C LEU A 476 -25.62 -15.45 -44.61
N PRO A 477 -25.96 -15.55 -45.91
CA PRO A 477 -25.18 -14.87 -46.93
C PRO A 477 -25.06 -13.37 -46.63
N VAL A 478 -23.88 -12.80 -46.87
CA VAL A 478 -23.60 -11.37 -46.63
C VAL A 478 -24.64 -10.47 -47.31
N TRP A 479 -25.01 -10.80 -48.56
CA TRP A 479 -26.01 -10.05 -49.32
C TRP A 479 -27.39 -10.07 -48.65
N LEU A 480 -27.79 -11.21 -48.05
CA LEU A 480 -29.08 -11.36 -47.37
C LEU A 480 -29.10 -10.56 -46.07
N TYR A 481 -28.02 -10.62 -45.29
CA TYR A 481 -27.88 -9.82 -44.08
C TYR A 481 -27.93 -8.31 -44.37
N GLN A 482 -27.22 -7.85 -45.40
CA GLN A 482 -27.24 -6.47 -45.85
C GLN A 482 -28.63 -6.01 -46.32
N ARG A 483 -29.35 -6.86 -47.06
CA ARG A 483 -30.75 -6.59 -47.45
C ARG A 483 -31.69 -6.50 -46.26
N LEU A 484 -31.58 -7.40 -45.28
CA LEU A 484 -32.37 -7.34 -44.05
C LEU A 484 -32.14 -6.02 -43.30
N LEU A 485 -30.88 -5.58 -43.17
CA LEU A 485 -30.57 -4.29 -42.56
C LEU A 485 -31.24 -3.12 -43.29
N LEU A 486 -31.21 -3.11 -44.62
CA LEU A 486 -31.89 -2.07 -45.42
C LEU A 486 -33.40 -2.11 -45.27
N ALA A 487 -34.02 -3.30 -45.31
CA ALA A 487 -35.45 -3.46 -45.11
C ALA A 487 -35.89 -2.95 -43.72
N PHE A 488 -35.09 -3.17 -42.67
CA PHE A 488 -35.35 -2.60 -41.35
C PHE A 488 -35.12 -1.08 -41.28
N CYS A 489 -34.22 -0.52 -42.09
CA CYS A 489 -33.95 0.93 -42.11
C CYS A 489 -34.94 1.72 -42.99
N PHE A 490 -35.48 1.12 -44.05
CA PHE A 490 -36.33 1.78 -45.06
C PHE A 490 -37.79 1.30 -45.09
N GLY A 491 -38.10 0.17 -44.43
CA GLY A 491 -39.44 -0.43 -44.37
C GLY A 491 -40.20 -0.16 -43.07
N GLY A 492 -39.87 0.93 -42.38
CA GLY A 492 -40.58 1.43 -41.20
C GLY A 492 -41.38 2.69 -41.50
#